data_AF-A0A922XJI2-F1
#
_entry.id   AF-A0A922XJI2-F1
#
_cell.length_a   1.000
_cell.length_b   1.000
_cell.length_c   1.000
_cell.angle_alpha   90.00
_cell.angle_beta   90.00
_cell.angle_gamma   90.00
#
_symmetry.space_group_name_H-M   'P 1'
#
loop_
_entity.id
_entity.type
_entity.pdbx_description
1 polymer ?
#
loop_
_entity_poly.entity_id
_entity_poly.type
_entity_poly.pdbx_seq_one_letter_code
_entity_poly.pdbx_strand_id
1 'polypeptide(L)'
;MNRRRRTITGIWAAPAAAVAALCGGCTPPYARDERAIWLVRRGEFAQAGARVAERAPADPANRSYMLDRVKLVQLALAEGLPSEAEPLADRLYDFLRTQGVNVRNRFNSFVLGEGNARLWKGEPYEQAMALALIAALDGMNGDWGNVRASANSALFQLRDFTGLPGDALGPPGPGQRQRLISALAEHDRSKGRAADDGSGVAIVELTTPVVSDFALGYALKAIATRQLGDAFPGELEQTLAQLVAVAPGLEYAQRIGSGRYNTVLVVEAGLGPEKYQSGPDGAIASFRARSRTGDEPLVVSAGQTAERFPAILDANELALSLRWNSLEDVRLAKSAIGTGLIAAGAATAALGRNNETRLVGLGLALLGVALKATSGADTRHNELLPQRAYVALLEHTDAAAPITLRVEGDAVLQLVLADVPVPPPGVTQLRYVRLPDEGPLAWATSGRVHYGNDASGAPPDASNYPVILGGLDARTPSEEVLSSYQRSGHLLGLSLNDLIDLYRAEGVLIAGRDAGPVGVHVLEGGRWLYTPLSGTTGFARLYGQPHPPYAPRSQAARAAAAGVNR
;
A
#
# COMPACT_ATOMS: atom_id res chain seq x y z
N MET A 1 34.17 62.53 -48.52
CA MET A 1 34.36 61.91 -47.19
C MET A 1 33.10 61.17 -46.79
N ASN A 2 33.16 59.84 -46.83
CA ASN A 2 32.05 58.89 -46.68
C ASN A 2 31.66 58.68 -45.20
N ARG A 3 30.42 59.01 -44.81
CA ARG A 3 29.81 58.53 -43.56
C ARG A 3 28.95 57.29 -43.85
N ARG A 4 29.50 56.10 -43.60
CA ARG A 4 28.76 54.83 -43.62
C ARG A 4 27.81 54.77 -42.42
N ARG A 5 26.49 54.85 -42.67
CA ARG A 5 25.46 54.38 -41.73
C ARG A 5 25.46 52.85 -41.77
N ARG A 6 25.83 52.19 -40.68
CA ARG A 6 25.64 50.75 -40.50
C ARG A 6 24.22 50.52 -39.99
N THR A 7 23.34 50.08 -40.89
CA THR A 7 22.05 49.47 -40.57
C THR A 7 22.34 48.08 -40.00
N ILE A 8 22.13 47.90 -38.68
CA ILE A 8 22.09 46.58 -38.05
C ILE A 8 20.65 46.07 -38.22
N THR A 9 20.40 45.38 -39.33
CA THR A 9 19.21 44.58 -39.56
C THR A 9 19.66 43.15 -39.71
N GLY A 10 19.40 42.30 -38.71
CA GLY A 10 19.68 40.87 -38.84
C GLY A 10 19.57 40.08 -37.55
N ILE A 11 18.62 39.14 -37.54
CA ILE A 11 18.67 37.85 -36.85
C ILE A 11 18.40 37.86 -35.33
N TRP A 12 17.13 37.87 -34.91
CA TRP A 12 16.71 37.47 -33.54
C TRP A 12 15.30 36.86 -33.47
N ALA A 13 14.85 36.10 -34.49
CA ALA A 13 13.51 35.49 -34.50
C ALA A 13 13.48 33.95 -34.37
N ALA A 14 14.63 33.29 -34.17
CA ALA A 14 14.72 31.82 -34.17
C ALA A 14 14.75 31.07 -32.79
N PRO A 15 14.86 31.68 -31.58
CA PRO A 15 15.01 30.87 -30.36
C PRO A 15 13.69 30.42 -29.70
N ALA A 16 12.53 31.00 -30.04
CA ALA A 16 11.28 30.72 -29.32
C ALA A 16 10.67 29.34 -29.61
N ALA A 17 10.82 28.82 -30.84
CA ALA A 17 10.27 27.51 -31.22
C ALA A 17 11.06 26.33 -30.64
N ALA A 18 12.36 26.50 -30.37
CA ALA A 18 13.21 25.44 -29.80
C ALA A 18 12.97 25.22 -28.29
N VAL A 19 12.54 26.25 -27.56
CA VAL A 19 12.24 26.15 -26.11
C VAL A 19 10.94 25.36 -25.87
N ALA A 20 9.94 25.49 -26.73
CA ALA A 20 8.69 24.73 -26.61
C ALA A 20 8.88 23.22 -26.84
N ALA A 21 9.82 22.82 -27.70
CA ALA A 21 10.12 21.41 -27.97
C ALA A 21 10.97 20.73 -26.88
N LEU A 22 11.77 21.50 -26.13
CA LEU A 22 12.62 20.96 -25.05
C LEU A 22 11.90 20.86 -23.69
N CYS A 23 10.80 21.58 -23.48
CA CYS A 23 10.00 21.48 -22.26
C CYS A 23 8.96 20.34 -22.28
N GLY A 24 8.80 19.64 -23.41
CA GLY A 24 7.84 18.56 -23.61
C GLY A 24 8.35 17.17 -23.24
N GLY A 25 9.15 17.04 -22.18
CA GLY A 25 9.51 15.75 -21.60
C GLY A 25 8.28 15.07 -21.01
N CYS A 26 7.40 14.57 -21.90
CA CYS A 26 6.15 13.90 -21.57
C CYS A 26 6.50 12.60 -20.85
N THR A 27 6.66 12.68 -19.52
CA THR A 27 6.60 11.48 -18.69
C THR A 27 5.26 10.84 -19.03
N PRO A 28 5.22 9.59 -19.51
CA PRO A 28 3.98 8.96 -19.87
C PRO A 28 3.01 9.04 -18.69
N PRO A 29 1.73 9.35 -18.94
CA PRO A 29 0.75 9.43 -17.87
C PRO A 29 0.79 8.14 -17.07
N TYR A 30 0.68 8.25 -15.75
CA TYR A 30 0.62 7.07 -14.90
C TYR A 30 -0.52 6.16 -15.37
N ALA A 31 -0.16 4.95 -15.75
CA ALA A 31 -1.10 3.92 -16.16
C ALA A 31 -1.30 2.96 -14.99
N ARG A 32 -2.51 2.95 -14.43
CA ARG A 32 -2.93 1.96 -13.43
C ARG A 32 -2.75 0.55 -13.97
N ASP A 33 -2.36 -0.37 -13.10
CA ASP A 33 -2.27 -1.78 -13.49
C ASP A 33 -3.60 -2.51 -13.28
N GLU A 34 -4.52 -2.36 -14.25
CA GLU A 34 -5.85 -2.99 -14.19
C GLU A 34 -5.80 -4.51 -14.05
N ARG A 35 -4.74 -5.16 -14.55
CA ARG A 35 -4.58 -6.61 -14.40
C ARG A 35 -4.15 -6.98 -12.99
N ALA A 36 -3.26 -6.20 -12.35
CA ALA A 36 -2.90 -6.43 -10.95
C ALA A 36 -4.12 -6.22 -10.04
N ILE A 37 -4.91 -5.18 -10.30
CA ILE A 37 -6.21 -4.95 -9.63
C ILE A 37 -7.09 -6.19 -9.78
N TRP A 38 -7.35 -6.65 -11.00
CA TRP A 38 -8.20 -7.81 -11.24
C TRP A 38 -7.72 -9.09 -10.51
N LEU A 39 -6.41 -9.31 -10.44
CA LEU A 39 -5.84 -10.43 -9.68
C LEU A 39 -6.09 -10.30 -8.17
N VAL A 40 -5.89 -9.11 -7.60
CA VAL A 40 -6.16 -8.80 -6.18
C VAL A 40 -7.63 -9.04 -5.84
N ARG A 41 -8.54 -8.61 -6.72
CA ARG A 41 -9.99 -8.79 -6.58
C ARG A 41 -10.40 -10.26 -6.41
N ARG A 42 -9.67 -11.16 -7.08
CA ARG A 42 -9.87 -12.61 -7.05
C ARG A 42 -9.07 -13.33 -5.98
N GLY A 43 -8.34 -12.59 -5.14
CA GLY A 43 -7.43 -13.15 -4.14
C GLY A 43 -6.13 -13.72 -4.71
N GLU A 44 -5.82 -13.57 -6.01
CA GLU A 44 -4.64 -14.13 -6.68
C GLU A 44 -3.38 -13.29 -6.39
N PHE A 45 -3.03 -13.12 -5.12
CA PHE A 45 -2.02 -12.15 -4.67
C PHE A 45 -0.60 -12.48 -5.11
N ALA A 46 -0.19 -13.76 -5.11
CA ALA A 46 1.11 -14.16 -5.65
C ALA A 46 1.30 -13.77 -7.13
N GLN A 47 0.24 -13.94 -7.96
CA GLN A 47 0.28 -13.53 -9.37
C GLN A 47 0.32 -12.00 -9.52
N ALA A 48 -0.46 -11.28 -8.71
CA ALA A 48 -0.41 -9.82 -8.67
C ALA A 48 0.98 -9.34 -8.24
N GLY A 49 1.60 -9.99 -7.25
CA GLY A 49 2.92 -9.69 -6.73
C GLY A 49 4.01 -9.86 -7.78
N ALA A 50 4.03 -11.00 -8.48
CA ALA A 50 4.95 -11.26 -9.58
C ALA A 50 4.85 -10.17 -10.67
N ARG A 51 3.62 -9.77 -11.01
CA ARG A 51 3.37 -8.72 -12.01
C ARG A 51 3.83 -7.33 -11.55
N VAL A 52 3.55 -6.96 -10.31
CA VAL A 52 4.03 -5.68 -9.75
C VAL A 52 5.56 -5.68 -9.70
N ALA A 53 6.18 -6.79 -9.28
CA ALA A 53 7.64 -6.92 -9.19
C ALA A 53 8.34 -6.75 -10.55
N GLU A 54 7.76 -7.31 -11.63
CA GLU A 54 8.29 -7.17 -13.00
C GLU A 54 8.35 -5.70 -13.46
N ARG A 55 7.41 -4.88 -12.99
CA ARG A 55 7.25 -3.46 -13.38
C ARG A 55 7.89 -2.49 -12.40
N ALA A 56 8.20 -2.95 -11.18
CA ALA A 56 8.69 -2.10 -10.11
C ALA A 56 10.05 -1.49 -10.48
N PRO A 57 10.20 -0.15 -10.44
CA PRO A 57 11.46 0.47 -10.81
C PRO A 57 12.54 0.13 -9.78
N ALA A 58 13.78 -0.15 -10.20
CA ALA A 58 14.89 -0.42 -9.28
C ALA A 58 15.42 0.86 -8.60
N ASP A 59 15.31 2.01 -9.26
CA ASP A 59 15.84 3.29 -8.81
C ASP A 59 14.96 3.95 -7.72
N PRO A 60 15.49 4.19 -6.50
CA PRO A 60 14.78 4.91 -5.44
C PRO A 60 14.36 6.34 -5.81
N ALA A 61 15.03 6.98 -6.77
CA ALA A 61 14.63 8.31 -7.24
C ALA A 61 13.36 8.29 -8.10
N ASN A 62 12.95 7.11 -8.58
CA ASN A 62 11.70 6.96 -9.31
C ASN A 62 10.50 7.16 -8.37
N ARG A 63 9.57 8.03 -8.76
CA ARG A 63 8.38 8.31 -7.95
C ARG A 63 7.48 7.09 -7.72
N SER A 64 7.47 6.09 -8.60
CA SER A 64 6.71 4.85 -8.35
C SER A 64 7.41 3.89 -7.37
N TYR A 65 8.70 4.11 -7.06
CA TYR A 65 9.51 3.19 -6.27
C TYR A 65 8.82 2.81 -4.97
N MET A 66 8.43 3.80 -4.16
CA MET A 66 7.81 3.59 -2.85
C MET A 66 6.47 2.84 -2.96
N LEU A 67 5.57 3.29 -3.85
CA LEU A 67 4.26 2.65 -4.01
C LEU A 67 4.37 1.18 -4.39
N ASP A 68 5.28 0.85 -5.31
CA ASP A 68 5.43 -0.54 -5.75
C ASP A 68 5.99 -1.42 -4.62
N ARG A 69 6.80 -0.87 -3.70
CA ARG A 69 7.22 -1.61 -2.50
C ARG A 69 6.06 -1.80 -1.51
N VAL A 70 5.24 -0.77 -1.30
CA VAL A 70 4.03 -0.90 -0.46
C VAL A 70 3.11 -1.98 -1.03
N LYS A 71 2.87 -1.98 -2.35
CA LYS A 71 2.08 -3.03 -3.03
C LYS A 71 2.67 -4.41 -2.78
N LEU A 72 3.98 -4.59 -2.98
CA LEU A 72 4.62 -5.89 -2.81
C LEU A 72 4.54 -6.40 -1.36
N VAL A 73 4.75 -5.52 -0.37
CA VAL A 73 4.57 -5.86 1.05
C VAL A 73 3.11 -6.27 1.29
N GLN A 74 2.14 -5.46 0.87
CA GLN A 74 0.72 -5.74 1.05
C GLN A 74 0.29 -7.07 0.43
N LEU A 75 0.76 -7.36 -0.79
CA LEU A 75 0.46 -8.59 -1.52
C LEU A 75 1.08 -9.81 -0.85
N ALA A 76 2.32 -9.71 -0.37
CA ALA A 76 2.97 -10.79 0.36
C ALA A 76 2.30 -11.08 1.70
N LEU A 77 1.84 -10.05 2.43
CA LEU A 77 1.04 -10.24 3.65
C LEU A 77 -0.31 -10.90 3.36
N ALA A 78 -1.00 -10.48 2.29
CA ALA A 78 -2.25 -11.11 1.86
C ALA A 78 -2.07 -12.59 1.45
N GLU A 79 -0.92 -12.91 0.84
CA GLU A 79 -0.51 -14.27 0.52
C GLU A 79 -0.07 -15.08 1.75
N GLY A 80 0.16 -14.45 2.90
CA GLY A 80 0.60 -15.11 4.12
C GLY A 80 2.11 -15.38 4.17
N LEU A 81 2.93 -14.53 3.56
CA LEU A 81 4.38 -14.65 3.46
C LEU A 81 5.12 -13.48 4.15
N PRO A 82 5.01 -13.32 5.48
CA PRO A 82 5.60 -12.18 6.18
C PRO A 82 7.13 -12.16 6.11
N SER A 83 7.80 -13.33 6.17
CA SER A 83 9.26 -13.43 6.06
C SER A 83 9.81 -12.97 4.71
N GLU A 84 9.09 -13.25 3.62
CA GLU A 84 9.47 -12.82 2.28
C GLU A 84 9.28 -11.31 2.07
N ALA A 85 8.33 -10.73 2.81
CA ALA A 85 8.04 -9.30 2.78
C ALA A 85 9.04 -8.46 3.61
N GLU A 86 9.69 -9.05 4.62
CA GLU A 86 10.54 -8.34 5.59
C GLU A 86 11.65 -7.51 4.94
N PRO A 87 12.47 -8.02 3.99
CA PRO A 87 13.50 -7.19 3.35
C PRO A 87 12.94 -6.02 2.53
N LEU A 88 11.69 -6.11 2.05
CA LEU A 88 11.01 -5.00 1.38
C LEU A 88 10.46 -4.00 2.39
N ALA A 89 9.89 -4.50 3.49
CA ALA A 89 9.36 -3.71 4.59
C ALA A 89 10.44 -2.89 5.29
N ASP A 90 11.62 -3.46 5.57
CA ASP A 90 12.75 -2.72 6.17
C ASP A 90 13.19 -1.54 5.30
N ARG A 91 13.38 -1.78 4.00
CA ARG A 91 13.74 -0.73 3.04
C ARG A 91 12.66 0.35 2.96
N LEU A 92 11.40 -0.06 3.02
CA LEU A 92 10.26 0.84 3.03
C LEU A 92 10.23 1.66 4.32
N TYR A 93 10.45 1.04 5.47
CA TYR A 93 10.51 1.69 6.78
C TYR A 93 11.62 2.73 6.83
N ASP A 94 12.84 2.36 6.42
CA ASP A 94 13.97 3.29 6.36
C ASP A 94 13.69 4.46 5.43
N PHE A 95 13.10 4.18 4.26
CA PHE A 95 12.73 5.22 3.30
C PHE A 95 11.69 6.19 3.89
N LEU A 96 10.66 5.68 4.56
CA LEU A 96 9.61 6.48 5.18
C LEU A 96 10.16 7.29 6.37
N ARG A 97 10.96 6.66 7.24
CA ARG A 97 11.54 7.27 8.44
C ARG A 97 12.64 8.28 8.14
N THR A 98 13.30 8.20 6.98
CA THR A 98 14.28 9.20 6.55
C THR A 98 13.59 10.55 6.30
N GLN A 99 13.26 11.25 7.39
CA GLN A 99 12.95 12.67 7.42
C GLN A 99 14.23 13.37 6.95
N GLY A 100 14.12 14.20 5.92
CA GLY A 100 15.26 14.69 5.13
C GLY A 100 16.55 14.87 5.95
N VAL A 101 17.58 14.09 5.61
CA VAL A 101 18.98 14.27 6.02
C VAL A 101 19.49 15.61 5.47
N ASN A 102 18.91 16.69 5.97
CA ASN A 102 19.16 18.06 5.60
C ASN A 102 18.80 18.91 6.82
N VAL A 103 19.65 18.82 7.85
CA VAL A 103 19.72 19.68 9.03
C VAL A 103 19.85 21.19 8.65
N ARG A 104 19.86 21.55 7.36
CA ARG A 104 19.97 22.93 6.87
C ARG A 104 19.01 23.39 5.75
N ASN A 105 18.08 22.57 5.23
CA ASN A 105 17.21 23.04 4.14
C ASN A 105 15.78 23.35 4.60
N ARG A 106 15.51 24.66 4.74
CA ARG A 106 14.18 25.25 4.87
C ARG A 106 13.30 24.84 3.68
N PHE A 107 11.98 24.88 3.90
CA PHE A 107 10.89 24.46 2.99
C PHE A 107 11.06 24.89 1.51
N ASN A 108 11.75 26.00 1.25
CA ASN A 108 12.00 26.65 -0.05
C ASN A 108 12.44 25.75 -1.22
N SER A 109 13.13 24.62 -1.00
CA SER A 109 13.52 23.73 -2.12
C SER A 109 12.42 22.78 -2.63
N PHE A 110 11.17 22.86 -2.15
CA PHE A 110 10.04 22.07 -2.69
C PHE A 110 9.47 22.70 -3.96
N VAL A 111 9.57 24.03 -4.09
CA VAL A 111 8.77 24.77 -5.06
C VAL A 111 9.58 25.24 -6.27
N LEU A 112 10.89 25.47 -6.14
CA LEU A 112 11.70 26.11 -7.18
C LEU A 112 12.73 25.20 -7.91
N GLY A 113 12.79 23.89 -7.63
CA GLY A 113 13.75 23.02 -8.33
C GLY A 113 13.39 21.53 -8.31
N GLU A 114 12.84 21.02 -9.42
CA GLU A 114 12.52 19.60 -9.60
C GLU A 114 13.75 18.73 -9.93
N GLY A 115 14.91 19.34 -10.17
CA GLY A 115 16.14 18.66 -10.63
C GLY A 115 16.97 17.91 -9.58
N ASN A 116 16.71 18.11 -8.28
CA ASN A 116 17.35 17.37 -7.17
C ASN A 116 16.31 16.56 -6.38
N ALA A 117 15.40 15.91 -7.11
CA ALA A 117 14.16 15.30 -6.66
C ALA A 117 14.23 14.73 -5.23
N ARG A 118 13.60 15.47 -4.32
CA ARG A 118 13.13 14.98 -3.02
C ARG A 118 12.33 13.69 -3.28
N LEU A 119 12.73 12.61 -2.62
CA LEU A 119 12.09 11.30 -2.72
C LEU A 119 10.59 11.42 -2.45
N TRP A 120 9.75 11.10 -3.44
CA TRP A 120 8.30 11.14 -3.28
C TRP A 120 7.85 9.92 -2.47
N LYS A 121 7.06 10.16 -1.42
CA LYS A 121 6.69 9.16 -0.41
C LYS A 121 5.20 8.80 -0.41
N GLY A 122 4.43 9.21 -1.43
CA GLY A 122 2.97 9.03 -1.40
C GLY A 122 2.26 10.08 -0.56
N GLU A 123 0.93 10.04 -0.58
CA GLU A 123 0.12 10.87 0.31
C GLU A 123 0.28 10.45 1.78
N PRO A 124 0.08 11.35 2.75
CA PRO A 124 0.13 11.01 4.17
C PRO A 124 -0.65 9.75 4.55
N TYR A 125 -1.87 9.54 4.03
CA TYR A 125 -2.63 8.33 4.39
C TYR A 125 -2.01 7.05 3.81
N GLU A 126 -1.40 7.12 2.62
CA GLU A 126 -0.68 5.99 2.02
C GLU A 126 0.57 5.64 2.85
N GLN A 127 1.26 6.66 3.39
CA GLN A 127 2.40 6.48 4.29
C GLN A 127 1.99 5.85 5.62
N ALA A 128 0.89 6.32 6.22
CA ALA A 128 0.35 5.74 7.45
C ALA A 128 -0.09 4.29 7.24
N MET A 129 -0.75 3.98 6.10
CA MET A 129 -1.09 2.61 5.70
C MET A 129 0.16 1.74 5.49
N ALA A 130 1.19 2.25 4.84
CA ALA A 130 2.45 1.53 4.66
C ALA A 130 3.07 1.15 6.01
N LEU A 131 3.09 2.06 6.97
CA LEU A 131 3.61 1.80 8.32
C LEU A 131 2.72 0.84 9.13
N ALA A 132 1.40 0.89 8.93
CA ALA A 132 0.47 -0.09 9.51
C ALA A 132 0.66 -1.50 8.94
N LEU A 133 0.94 -1.62 7.63
CA LEU A 133 1.27 -2.89 6.99
C LEU A 133 2.58 -3.47 7.53
N ILE A 134 3.61 -2.63 7.77
CA ILE A 134 4.85 -3.05 8.42
C ILE A 134 4.56 -3.52 9.85
N ALA A 135 3.74 -2.79 10.61
CA ALA A 135 3.31 -3.24 11.94
C ALA A 135 2.53 -4.57 11.89
N ALA A 136 1.69 -4.80 10.88
CA ALA A 136 1.02 -6.08 10.68
C ALA A 136 2.00 -7.21 10.35
N LEU A 137 3.01 -6.95 9.50
CA LEU A 137 4.10 -7.88 9.20
C LEU A 137 4.83 -8.30 10.48
N ASP A 138 5.27 -7.33 11.27
CA ASP A 138 5.97 -7.57 12.55
C ASP A 138 5.10 -8.42 13.49
N GLY A 139 3.79 -8.13 13.53
CA GLY A 139 2.83 -8.87 14.35
C GLY A 139 2.60 -10.30 13.88
N MET A 140 2.62 -10.54 12.56
CA MET A 140 2.56 -11.90 12.01
C MET A 140 3.79 -12.72 12.37
N ASN A 141 4.95 -12.07 12.53
CA ASN A 141 6.20 -12.67 13.02
C ASN A 141 6.26 -12.75 14.55
N GLY A 142 5.29 -12.17 15.27
CA GLY A 142 5.26 -12.14 16.74
C GLY A 142 6.16 -11.09 17.39
N ASP A 143 6.73 -10.15 16.63
CA ASP A 143 7.59 -9.07 17.15
C ASP A 143 6.76 -7.85 17.57
N TRP A 144 6.15 -7.95 18.75
CA TRP A 144 5.33 -6.87 19.31
C TRP A 144 6.11 -5.57 19.59
N GLY A 145 7.44 -5.65 19.78
CA GLY A 145 8.30 -4.48 19.95
C GLY A 145 8.32 -3.64 18.68
N ASN A 146 8.53 -4.30 17.54
CA ASN A 146 8.52 -3.64 16.23
C ASN A 146 7.10 -3.22 15.81
N VAL A 147 6.05 -4.03 16.11
CA VAL A 147 4.65 -3.61 15.90
C VAL A 147 4.39 -2.25 16.55
N ARG A 148 4.77 -2.10 17.83
CA ARG A 148 4.60 -0.84 18.57
C ARG A 148 5.34 0.32 17.91
N ALA A 149 6.59 0.11 17.50
CA ALA A 149 7.42 1.15 16.88
C ALA A 149 6.89 1.59 15.50
N SER A 150 6.54 0.63 14.64
CA SER A 150 5.99 0.83 13.31
C SER A 150 4.60 1.50 13.39
N ALA A 151 3.73 1.01 14.27
CA ALA A 151 2.41 1.60 14.50
C ALA A 151 2.50 3.03 15.06
N ASN A 152 3.44 3.29 15.99
CA ASN A 152 3.68 4.65 16.47
C ASN A 152 4.20 5.58 15.36
N SER A 153 5.02 5.06 14.44
CA SER A 153 5.49 5.84 13.30
C SER A 153 4.37 6.20 12.33
N ALA A 154 3.30 5.39 12.24
CA ALA A 154 2.09 5.71 11.47
C ALA A 154 1.28 6.89 12.06
N LEU A 155 1.57 7.31 13.30
CA LEU A 155 0.85 8.36 14.04
C LEU A 155 1.58 9.71 13.99
N PHE A 156 2.24 10.02 12.87
CA PHE A 156 2.91 11.30 12.68
C PHE A 156 1.92 12.47 12.68
N GLN A 157 2.39 13.67 13.02
CA GLN A 157 1.55 14.85 13.08
C GLN A 157 1.05 15.26 11.69
N LEU A 158 -0.23 15.63 11.61
CA LEU A 158 -0.87 16.16 10.41
C LEU A 158 -0.96 17.68 10.49
N ARG A 159 -1.32 18.31 9.38
CA ARG A 159 -1.60 19.75 9.33
C ARG A 159 -3.10 19.96 9.39
N ASP A 160 -3.52 20.80 10.32
CA ASP A 160 -4.90 21.26 10.40
C ASP A 160 -5.06 22.64 9.77
N PHE A 161 -6.10 22.76 8.94
CA PHE A 161 -6.41 23.96 8.17
C PHE A 161 -7.57 24.76 8.79
N THR A 162 -8.12 24.30 9.92
CA THR A 162 -9.26 24.94 10.60
C THR A 162 -8.97 26.37 11.08
N GLY A 163 -7.70 26.74 11.26
CA GLY A 163 -7.27 28.09 11.63
C GLY A 163 -7.41 29.14 10.51
N LEU A 164 -7.83 28.76 9.31
CA LEU A 164 -8.06 29.69 8.21
C LEU A 164 -9.31 30.56 8.44
N PRO A 165 -9.33 31.82 7.95
CA PRO A 165 -10.50 32.71 8.08
C PRO A 165 -11.79 32.07 7.56
N GLY A 166 -12.90 32.27 8.29
CA GLY A 166 -14.10 31.42 8.38
C GLY A 166 -14.88 31.03 7.12
N ASP A 167 -14.54 31.54 5.94
CA ASP A 167 -15.14 31.12 4.65
C ASP A 167 -14.21 30.25 3.80
N ALA A 168 -12.92 30.17 4.15
CA ALA A 168 -11.87 29.53 3.36
C ALA A 168 -12.06 28.02 3.22
N LEU A 169 -12.62 27.37 4.24
CA LEU A 169 -12.91 25.92 4.17
C LEU A 169 -14.32 25.67 3.63
N GLY A 170 -15.32 26.45 4.03
CA GLY A 170 -16.73 26.19 3.72
C GLY A 170 -17.16 24.74 4.05
N PRO A 171 -18.29 24.25 3.53
CA PRO A 171 -18.67 22.85 3.70
C PRO A 171 -17.70 21.92 2.96
N PRO A 172 -17.43 20.71 3.50
CA PRO A 172 -16.68 19.68 2.79
C PRO A 172 -17.25 19.44 1.40
N GLY A 173 -16.38 19.34 0.40
CA GLY A 173 -16.80 19.05 -0.98
C GLY A 173 -15.80 19.52 -2.04
N PRO A 174 -16.12 19.32 -3.33
CA PRO A 174 -15.20 19.58 -4.44
C PRO A 174 -14.65 21.02 -4.49
N GLY A 175 -15.41 22.00 -4.00
CA GLY A 175 -15.01 23.41 -3.95
C GLY A 175 -14.14 23.80 -2.75
N GLN A 176 -14.01 22.96 -1.72
CA GLN A 176 -13.25 23.28 -0.51
C GLN A 176 -11.77 23.53 -0.81
N ARG A 177 -11.16 22.69 -1.66
CA ARG A 177 -9.77 22.88 -2.10
C ARG A 177 -9.58 24.21 -2.83
N GLN A 178 -10.48 24.54 -3.76
CA GLN A 178 -10.40 25.80 -4.51
C GLN A 178 -10.45 27.03 -3.58
N ARG A 179 -11.27 26.98 -2.53
CA ARG A 179 -11.34 28.04 -1.52
C ARG A 179 -10.10 28.11 -0.64
N LEU A 180 -9.60 26.96 -0.16
CA LEU A 180 -8.33 26.88 0.57
C LEU A 180 -7.20 27.53 -0.23
N ILE A 181 -7.05 27.17 -1.50
CA ILE A 181 -6.04 27.72 -2.40
C ILE A 181 -6.20 29.24 -2.53
N SER A 182 -7.43 29.71 -2.71
CA SER A 182 -7.72 31.15 -2.83
C SER A 182 -7.34 31.90 -1.55
N ALA A 183 -7.59 31.31 -0.39
CA ALA A 183 -7.23 31.87 0.91
C ALA A 183 -5.72 31.90 1.14
N LEU A 184 -5.00 30.83 0.76
CA LEU A 184 -3.53 30.79 0.83
C LEU A 184 -2.91 31.86 -0.09
N ALA A 185 -3.40 31.98 -1.32
CA ALA A 185 -2.93 32.98 -2.27
C ALA A 185 -3.24 34.41 -1.81
N GLU A 186 -4.40 34.64 -1.19
CA GLU A 186 -4.74 35.94 -0.59
C GLU A 186 -3.83 36.28 0.58
N HIS A 187 -3.52 35.31 1.45
CA HIS A 187 -2.63 35.52 2.58
C HIS A 187 -1.22 35.92 2.13
N ASP A 188 -0.64 35.22 1.16
CA ASP A 188 0.69 35.58 0.62
C ASP A 188 0.68 36.97 -0.02
N ARG A 189 -0.37 37.30 -0.79
CA ARG A 189 -0.55 38.67 -1.34
C ARG A 189 -0.62 39.72 -0.24
N SER A 190 -1.37 39.47 0.84
CA SER A 190 -1.52 40.40 1.97
C SER A 190 -0.20 40.67 2.72
N LYS A 191 0.72 39.70 2.69
CA LYS A 191 2.05 39.81 3.29
C LYS A 191 3.09 40.45 2.37
N GLY A 192 2.69 40.88 1.16
CA GLY A 192 3.60 41.45 0.17
C GLY A 192 4.65 40.45 -0.33
N ARG A 193 4.39 39.15 -0.18
CA ARG A 193 5.28 38.11 -0.69
C ARG A 193 5.08 38.02 -2.19
N ALA A 194 6.20 38.04 -2.92
CA ALA A 194 6.15 37.83 -4.35
C ALA A 194 5.67 36.39 -4.60
N ALA A 195 4.77 36.24 -5.58
CA ALA A 195 4.15 34.97 -5.93
C ALA A 195 5.19 33.89 -6.31
N ASP A 196 6.42 34.28 -6.61
CA ASP A 196 7.54 33.41 -6.98
C ASP A 196 8.32 32.84 -5.79
N ASP A 197 8.08 33.28 -4.55
CA ASP A 197 8.89 32.85 -3.41
C ASP A 197 8.74 31.34 -3.15
N GLY A 198 7.63 30.76 -3.61
CA GLY A 198 7.33 29.35 -3.56
C GLY A 198 7.56 28.75 -2.18
N SER A 199 7.54 29.56 -1.14
CA SER A 199 8.21 29.20 0.10
C SER A 199 7.37 28.24 0.92
N GLY A 200 6.08 28.07 0.54
CA GLY A 200 5.08 27.35 1.31
C GLY A 200 4.87 27.92 2.70
N VAL A 201 5.37 29.14 2.95
CA VAL A 201 5.34 29.79 4.26
C VAL A 201 3.90 30.10 4.65
N ALA A 202 3.02 30.50 3.73
CA ALA A 202 1.59 30.62 4.01
C ALA A 202 1.01 29.34 4.62
N ILE A 203 1.31 28.17 4.05
CA ILE A 203 0.79 26.90 4.58
C ILE A 203 1.33 26.68 6.00
N VAL A 204 2.63 26.92 6.23
CA VAL A 204 3.22 26.75 7.57
C VAL A 204 2.65 27.74 8.59
N GLU A 205 2.38 29.00 8.19
CA GLU A 205 1.82 30.03 9.06
C GLU A 205 0.33 29.84 9.35
N LEU A 206 -0.40 29.24 8.41
CA LEU A 206 -1.85 29.09 8.45
C LEU A 206 -2.31 27.69 8.88
N THR A 207 -1.38 26.76 9.09
CA THR A 207 -1.70 25.42 9.59
C THR A 207 -1.11 25.18 10.95
N THR A 208 -1.85 24.46 11.78
CA THR A 208 -1.37 24.00 13.09
C THR A 208 -1.08 22.51 13.01
N PRO A 209 0.07 22.04 13.54
CA PRO A 209 0.30 20.62 13.71
C PRO A 209 -0.77 20.02 14.63
N VAL A 210 -1.41 18.95 14.20
CA VAL A 210 -2.37 18.18 15.00
C VAL A 210 -1.95 16.73 15.08
N VAL A 211 -2.40 16.06 16.13
CA VAL A 211 -2.21 14.62 16.28
C VAL A 211 -3.00 13.89 15.18
N SER A 212 -2.44 12.78 14.69
CA SER A 212 -3.08 11.92 13.71
C SER A 212 -4.42 11.39 14.23
N ASP A 213 -5.41 11.26 13.35
CA ASP A 213 -6.69 10.57 13.61
C ASP A 213 -6.71 9.15 13.00
N PHE A 214 -5.52 8.59 12.69
CA PHE A 214 -5.37 7.25 12.10
C PHE A 214 -5.62 6.13 13.12
N ALA A 215 -6.90 5.79 13.31
CA ALA A 215 -7.36 4.85 14.33
C ALA A 215 -6.72 3.44 14.23
N LEU A 216 -6.44 2.94 13.02
CA LEU A 216 -5.75 1.66 12.84
C LEU A 216 -4.37 1.65 13.51
N GLY A 217 -3.60 2.73 13.37
CA GLY A 217 -2.29 2.87 14.02
C GLY A 217 -2.39 2.85 15.54
N TYR A 218 -3.40 3.53 16.11
CA TYR A 218 -3.64 3.51 17.55
C TYR A 218 -4.02 2.12 18.07
N ALA A 219 -4.88 1.39 17.35
CA ALA A 219 -5.26 0.04 17.74
C ALA A 219 -4.07 -0.92 17.70
N LEU A 220 -3.29 -0.93 16.62
CA LEU A 220 -2.10 -1.79 16.53
C LEU A 220 -1.07 -1.45 17.61
N LYS A 221 -0.85 -0.14 17.86
CA LYS A 221 0.03 0.31 18.95
C LYS A 221 -0.48 -0.15 20.31
N ALA A 222 -1.77 0.02 20.61
CA ALA A 222 -2.34 -0.39 21.90
C ALA A 222 -2.28 -1.90 22.10
N ILE A 223 -2.57 -2.69 21.06
CA ILE A 223 -2.43 -4.15 21.08
C ILE A 223 -0.98 -4.53 21.39
N ALA A 224 -0.01 -3.96 20.68
CA ALA A 224 1.40 -4.24 20.89
C ALA A 224 1.88 -3.85 22.30
N THR A 225 1.53 -2.66 22.77
CA THR A 225 1.86 -2.24 24.15
C THR A 225 1.25 -3.19 25.18
N ARG A 226 0.03 -3.68 24.96
CA ARG A 226 -0.59 -4.68 25.84
C ARG A 226 0.20 -5.99 25.88
N GLN A 227 0.70 -6.46 24.73
CA GLN A 227 1.52 -7.69 24.65
C GLN A 227 2.91 -7.53 25.28
N LEU A 228 3.44 -6.31 25.31
CA LEU A 228 4.71 -5.99 25.96
C LEU A 228 4.60 -5.84 27.49
N GLY A 229 3.39 -5.96 28.04
CA GLY A 229 3.13 -5.88 29.49
C GLY A 229 3.61 -4.56 30.08
N ASP A 230 4.37 -4.64 31.18
CA ASP A 230 4.83 -3.47 31.94
C ASP A 230 6.08 -2.79 31.36
N ALA A 231 6.53 -3.16 30.14
CA ALA A 231 7.71 -2.56 29.52
C ALA A 231 7.55 -1.05 29.24
N PHE A 232 6.31 -0.56 29.11
CA PHE A 232 5.98 0.85 28.86
C PHE A 232 4.83 1.34 29.76
N PRO A 233 5.10 1.61 31.06
CA PRO A 233 4.06 1.98 32.01
C PRO A 233 3.29 3.24 31.59
N GLY A 234 1.96 3.17 31.60
CA GLY A 234 1.07 4.29 31.25
C GLY A 234 0.86 4.51 29.74
N GLU A 235 1.68 3.89 28.87
CA GLU A 235 1.57 4.09 27.42
C GLU A 235 0.30 3.44 26.86
N LEU A 236 -0.15 2.32 27.45
CA LEU A 236 -1.39 1.65 27.04
C LEU A 236 -2.59 2.55 27.29
N GLU A 237 -2.74 3.07 28.50
CA GLU A 237 -3.86 3.93 28.91
C GLU A 237 -3.91 5.19 28.06
N GLN A 238 -2.75 5.82 27.80
CA GLN A 238 -2.66 6.97 26.92
C GLN A 238 -3.08 6.62 25.49
N THR A 239 -2.61 5.51 24.95
CA THR A 239 -2.91 5.08 23.57
C THR A 239 -4.40 4.72 23.43
N LEU A 240 -4.98 4.05 24.43
CA LEU A 240 -6.43 3.74 24.46
C LEU A 240 -7.27 5.01 24.55
N ALA A 241 -6.87 5.99 25.36
CA ALA A 241 -7.57 7.28 25.44
C ALA A 241 -7.56 8.03 24.10
N GLN A 242 -6.43 7.99 23.37
CA GLN A 242 -6.34 8.56 22.03
C GLN A 242 -7.19 7.78 21.02
N LEU A 243 -7.20 6.44 21.09
CA LEU A 243 -8.05 5.61 20.23
C LEU A 243 -9.54 5.95 20.40
N VAL A 244 -10.01 6.12 21.65
CA VAL A 244 -11.39 6.55 21.94
C VAL A 244 -11.68 7.94 21.38
N ALA A 245 -10.71 8.85 21.44
CA ALA A 245 -10.87 10.21 20.94
C ALA A 245 -11.01 10.27 19.41
N VAL A 246 -10.24 9.44 18.68
CA VAL A 246 -10.25 9.44 17.20
C VAL A 246 -11.33 8.55 16.59
N ALA A 247 -11.79 7.54 17.33
CA ALA A 247 -12.83 6.62 16.89
C ALA A 247 -13.88 6.41 18.00
N PRO A 248 -14.66 7.46 18.33
CA PRO A 248 -15.66 7.39 19.38
C PRO A 248 -16.75 6.39 19.00
N GLY A 249 -17.08 5.47 19.91
CA GLY A 249 -18.10 4.45 19.70
C GLY A 249 -17.57 3.07 19.30
N LEU A 250 -16.25 2.93 19.05
CA LEU A 250 -15.66 1.61 18.87
C LEU A 250 -15.34 1.00 20.24
N GLU A 251 -15.86 -0.21 20.51
CA GLU A 251 -15.57 -0.97 21.74
C GLU A 251 -14.12 -1.51 21.80
N TYR A 252 -13.27 -1.15 20.82
CA TYR A 252 -11.89 -1.59 20.72
C TYR A 252 -11.08 -1.28 21.97
N ALA A 253 -11.22 -0.08 22.52
CA ALA A 253 -10.39 0.31 23.66
C ALA A 253 -10.63 -0.58 24.89
N GLN A 254 -11.90 -0.91 25.16
CA GLN A 254 -12.27 -1.81 26.25
C GLN A 254 -11.77 -3.24 25.98
N ARG A 255 -11.97 -3.75 24.75
CA ARG A 255 -11.53 -5.10 24.37
C ARG A 255 -10.01 -5.24 24.46
N ILE A 256 -9.24 -4.29 23.91
CA ILE A 256 -7.78 -4.27 23.97
C ILE A 256 -7.30 -4.18 25.43
N GLY A 257 -7.87 -3.24 26.21
CA GLY A 257 -7.52 -3.06 27.61
C GLY A 257 -7.76 -4.31 28.46
N SER A 258 -8.83 -5.05 28.19
CA SER A 258 -9.12 -6.30 28.90
C SER A 258 -8.05 -7.39 28.66
N GLY A 259 -7.37 -7.37 27.51
CA GLY A 259 -6.45 -8.43 27.09
C GLY A 259 -7.14 -9.78 26.85
N ARG A 260 -8.47 -9.83 26.75
CA ARG A 260 -9.24 -11.06 26.51
C ARG A 260 -9.26 -11.43 25.03
N TYR A 261 -8.08 -11.71 24.48
CA TYR A 261 -7.90 -12.21 23.12
C TYR A 261 -6.53 -12.90 23.04
N ASN A 262 -6.42 -13.89 22.15
CA ASN A 262 -5.15 -14.52 21.80
C ASN A 262 -4.88 -14.48 20.30
N THR A 263 -5.87 -14.09 19.49
CA THR A 263 -5.76 -14.00 18.03
C THR A 263 -6.26 -12.63 17.57
N VAL A 264 -5.41 -11.92 16.84
CA VAL A 264 -5.72 -10.63 16.21
C VAL A 264 -5.83 -10.85 14.71
N LEU A 265 -6.95 -10.47 14.10
CA LEU A 265 -7.09 -10.44 12.64
C LEU A 265 -7.10 -8.99 12.17
N VAL A 266 -6.18 -8.63 11.28
CA VAL A 266 -6.24 -7.38 10.51
C VAL A 266 -6.88 -7.73 9.17
N VAL A 267 -8.13 -7.34 8.98
CA VAL A 267 -8.92 -7.73 7.80
C VAL A 267 -9.12 -6.52 6.90
N GLU A 268 -8.71 -6.64 5.64
CA GLU A 268 -8.89 -5.64 4.61
C GLU A 268 -10.02 -6.02 3.64
N ALA A 269 -10.79 -5.02 3.20
CA ALA A 269 -11.88 -5.22 2.25
C ALA A 269 -11.94 -4.10 1.19
N GLY A 270 -12.31 -4.48 -0.03
CA GLY A 270 -12.51 -3.58 -1.16
C GLY A 270 -11.22 -2.94 -1.72
N LEU A 271 -11.42 -1.97 -2.60
CA LEU A 271 -10.37 -1.19 -3.26
C LEU A 271 -10.48 0.28 -2.87
N GLY A 272 -9.37 0.82 -2.40
CA GLY A 272 -9.23 2.19 -1.96
C GLY A 272 -9.48 3.22 -3.07
N PRO A 273 -9.37 4.51 -2.73
CA PRO A 273 -9.74 5.59 -3.63
C PRO A 273 -8.83 5.65 -4.85
N GLU A 274 -9.42 5.98 -6.00
CA GLU A 274 -8.68 6.31 -7.21
C GLU A 274 -8.29 7.78 -7.20
N LYS A 275 -7.00 8.03 -7.45
CA LYS A 275 -6.47 9.36 -7.66
C LYS A 275 -6.54 9.75 -9.15
N TYR A 276 -7.17 10.89 -9.45
CA TYR A 276 -7.36 11.37 -10.84
C TYR A 276 -7.13 12.88 -10.96
N GLN A 277 -6.83 13.35 -12.19
CA GLN A 277 -6.67 14.77 -12.47
C GLN A 277 -8.02 15.47 -12.63
N SER A 278 -8.13 16.68 -12.10
CA SER A 278 -9.34 17.50 -12.09
C SER A 278 -8.97 18.99 -12.09
N GLY A 279 -9.97 19.86 -12.17
CA GLY A 279 -9.78 21.31 -12.21
C GLY A 279 -9.22 21.83 -13.54
N PRO A 280 -8.91 23.14 -13.61
CA PRO A 280 -8.27 23.72 -14.78
C PRO A 280 -6.95 23.01 -15.08
N ASP A 281 -6.81 22.56 -16.33
CA ASP A 281 -5.56 21.98 -16.85
C ASP A 281 -5.09 20.71 -16.12
N GLY A 282 -5.98 20.02 -15.37
CA GLY A 282 -5.65 18.81 -14.63
C GLY A 282 -4.70 19.06 -13.44
N ALA A 283 -4.62 20.30 -12.94
CA ALA A 283 -3.71 20.70 -11.88
C ALA A 283 -4.14 20.22 -10.48
N ILE A 284 -5.43 19.88 -10.28
CA ILE A 284 -5.96 19.38 -9.01
C ILE A 284 -5.97 17.85 -9.06
N ALA A 285 -5.25 17.19 -8.17
CA ALA A 285 -5.52 15.77 -7.95
C ALA A 285 -6.72 15.65 -7.01
N SER A 286 -7.64 14.81 -7.43
CA SER A 286 -8.87 14.50 -6.71
C SER A 286 -8.95 13.00 -6.49
N PHE A 287 -9.78 12.62 -5.53
CA PHE A 287 -9.98 11.23 -5.15
C PHE A 287 -11.44 10.86 -5.37
N ARG A 288 -11.67 9.68 -5.95
CA ARG A 288 -13.00 9.09 -6.07
C ARG A 288 -13.01 7.68 -5.50
N ALA A 289 -14.07 7.35 -4.78
CA ALA A 289 -14.25 6.00 -4.23
C ALA A 289 -14.36 4.97 -5.37
N ARG A 290 -13.67 3.83 -5.22
CA ARG A 290 -13.79 2.68 -6.13
C ARG A 290 -14.74 1.63 -5.57
N SER A 291 -14.53 1.27 -4.31
CA SER A 291 -15.51 0.55 -3.50
C SER A 291 -16.33 1.53 -2.68
N ARG A 292 -17.60 1.17 -2.43
CA ARG A 292 -18.54 2.01 -1.67
C ARG A 292 -18.07 2.19 -0.22
N THR A 293 -18.04 3.44 0.23
CA THR A 293 -17.94 3.80 1.66
C THR A 293 -19.21 3.40 2.40
N GLY A 294 -19.04 2.83 3.59
CA GLY A 294 -20.13 2.42 4.47
C GLY A 294 -19.62 1.88 5.80
N ASP A 295 -20.53 1.84 6.77
CA ASP A 295 -20.25 1.44 8.16
C ASP A 295 -20.54 -0.05 8.40
N GLU A 296 -20.67 -0.84 7.34
CA GLU A 296 -21.00 -2.26 7.46
C GLU A 296 -19.92 -2.98 8.29
N PRO A 297 -20.27 -3.61 9.43
CA PRO A 297 -19.30 -4.27 10.27
C PRO A 297 -18.82 -5.57 9.63
N LEU A 298 -17.61 -5.98 9.99
CA LEU A 298 -17.13 -7.33 9.79
C LEU A 298 -17.80 -8.26 10.82
N VAL A 299 -18.53 -9.25 10.32
CA VAL A 299 -19.04 -10.37 11.10
C VAL A 299 -17.97 -11.46 11.09
N VAL A 300 -17.50 -11.83 12.28
CA VAL A 300 -16.53 -12.91 12.48
C VAL A 300 -17.21 -14.03 13.24
N SER A 301 -17.20 -15.24 12.69
CA SER A 301 -17.78 -16.42 13.33
C SER A 301 -16.72 -17.50 13.54
N ALA A 302 -16.54 -17.94 14.78
CA ALA A 302 -15.64 -19.01 15.16
C ALA A 302 -16.43 -20.06 15.95
N GLY A 303 -16.69 -21.22 15.37
CA GLY A 303 -17.60 -22.20 15.95
C GLY A 303 -19.03 -21.66 16.06
N GLN A 304 -19.57 -21.58 17.28
CA GLN A 304 -20.94 -21.12 17.53
C GLN A 304 -21.04 -19.62 17.89
N THR A 305 -19.91 -18.95 18.10
CA THR A 305 -19.90 -17.52 18.42
C THR A 305 -19.80 -16.70 17.14
N ALA A 306 -20.58 -15.63 17.07
CA ALA A 306 -20.50 -14.63 16.02
C ALA A 306 -20.39 -13.25 16.66
N GLU A 307 -19.36 -12.51 16.26
CA GLU A 307 -19.06 -11.18 16.78
C GLU A 307 -19.00 -10.17 15.64
N ARG A 308 -19.29 -8.91 15.96
CA ARG A 308 -19.33 -7.80 14.99
C ARG A 308 -18.21 -6.83 15.32
N PHE A 309 -17.40 -6.53 14.31
CA PHE A 309 -16.27 -5.60 14.41
C PHE A 309 -16.50 -4.45 13.44
N PRO A 310 -16.70 -3.21 13.93
CA PRO A 310 -16.84 -2.05 13.06
C PRO A 310 -15.57 -1.81 12.25
N ALA A 311 -15.70 -1.16 11.09
CA ALA A 311 -14.52 -0.70 10.35
C ALA A 311 -13.72 0.27 11.22
N ILE A 312 -12.41 0.05 11.36
CA ILE A 312 -11.53 0.96 12.10
C ILE A 312 -10.95 2.04 11.19
N LEU A 313 -11.07 1.86 9.88
CA LEU A 313 -10.48 2.73 8.88
C LEU A 313 -11.31 2.68 7.59
N ASP A 314 -11.60 3.86 7.01
CA ASP A 314 -12.03 4.01 5.62
C ASP A 314 -11.02 4.88 4.85
N ALA A 315 -10.31 4.27 3.90
CA ALA A 315 -9.31 4.95 3.08
C ALA A 315 -9.92 6.01 2.16
N ASN A 316 -11.18 5.89 1.76
CA ASN A 316 -11.86 6.93 0.99
C ASN A 316 -12.04 8.20 1.84
N GLU A 317 -12.43 8.05 3.10
CA GLU A 317 -12.60 9.20 4.02
C GLU A 317 -11.26 9.90 4.27
N LEU A 318 -10.20 9.13 4.52
CA LEU A 318 -8.86 9.68 4.68
C LEU A 318 -8.42 10.43 3.41
N ALA A 319 -8.61 9.85 2.22
CA ALA A 319 -8.20 10.51 0.99
C ALA A 319 -8.99 11.79 0.68
N LEU A 320 -10.24 11.90 1.16
CA LEU A 320 -11.05 13.12 1.05
C LEU A 320 -10.67 14.18 2.08
N SER A 321 -10.09 13.79 3.22
CA SER A 321 -9.67 14.71 4.28
C SER A 321 -8.46 15.56 3.86
N LEU A 322 -8.58 16.88 3.99
CA LEU A 322 -7.49 17.84 3.72
C LEU A 322 -6.21 17.55 4.53
N ARG A 323 -6.38 17.04 5.75
CA ARG A 323 -5.26 16.71 6.65
C ARG A 323 -4.38 15.59 6.09
N TRP A 324 -4.98 14.70 5.31
CA TRP A 324 -4.38 13.47 4.81
C TRP A 324 -3.94 13.53 3.35
N ASN A 325 -4.28 14.61 2.63
CA ASN A 325 -3.93 14.85 1.23
C ASN A 325 -3.19 16.18 0.99
N SER A 326 -2.60 16.76 2.04
CA SER A 326 -2.06 18.13 2.07
C SER A 326 -0.83 18.39 1.17
N LEU A 327 -0.23 17.36 0.56
CA LEU A 327 0.97 17.52 -0.28
C LEU A 327 0.66 18.15 -1.64
N GLU A 328 -0.61 18.14 -2.04
CA GLU A 328 -1.06 18.61 -3.35
C GLU A 328 -1.34 20.11 -3.41
N ASP A 329 -1.68 20.70 -2.27
CA ASP A 329 -2.03 22.14 -2.16
C ASP A 329 -0.87 23.04 -2.59
N VAL A 330 0.37 22.58 -2.43
CA VAL A 330 1.56 23.30 -2.87
C VAL A 330 1.66 23.38 -4.39
N ARG A 331 1.20 22.37 -5.13
CA ARG A 331 1.23 22.36 -6.61
C ARG A 331 0.12 23.21 -7.20
N LEU A 332 -1.00 23.27 -6.51
CA LEU A 332 -2.11 24.14 -6.90
C LEU A 332 -1.78 25.61 -6.72
N ALA A 333 -1.06 25.95 -5.65
CA ALA A 333 -0.44 27.27 -5.52
C ALA A 333 0.44 27.59 -6.75
N LYS A 334 1.30 26.66 -7.22
CA LYS A 334 2.11 26.87 -8.43
C LYS A 334 1.26 27.17 -9.68
N SER A 335 0.16 26.45 -9.89
CA SER A 335 -0.71 26.67 -11.05
C SER A 335 -1.43 28.03 -11.00
N ALA A 336 -1.89 28.43 -9.80
CA ALA A 336 -2.50 29.74 -9.57
C ALA A 336 -1.50 30.88 -9.80
N ILE A 337 -0.26 30.74 -9.28
CA ILE A 337 0.85 31.65 -9.52
C ILE A 337 1.14 31.74 -11.03
N GLY A 338 1.24 30.61 -11.72
CA GLY A 338 1.45 30.55 -13.16
C GLY A 338 0.38 31.30 -13.94
N THR A 339 -0.90 31.14 -13.56
CA THR A 339 -2.02 31.87 -14.16
C THR A 339 -1.92 33.38 -13.93
N GLY A 340 -1.56 33.80 -12.71
CA GLY A 340 -1.30 35.20 -12.39
C GLY A 340 -0.17 35.81 -13.22
N LEU A 341 0.95 35.07 -13.37
CA LEU A 341 2.10 35.48 -14.19
C LEU A 341 1.75 35.58 -15.68
N ILE A 342 0.95 34.66 -16.21
CA ILE A 342 0.46 34.72 -17.60
C ILE A 342 -0.37 35.99 -17.80
N ALA A 343 -1.35 36.26 -16.93
CA ALA A 343 -2.23 37.41 -17.06
C ALA A 343 -1.47 38.74 -16.90
N ALA A 344 -0.64 38.86 -15.85
CA ALA A 344 0.16 40.04 -15.58
C ALA A 344 1.23 40.27 -16.67
N GLY A 345 1.89 39.21 -17.12
CA GLY A 345 2.88 39.26 -18.20
C GLY A 345 2.28 39.70 -19.52
N ALA A 346 1.13 39.12 -19.91
CA ALA A 346 0.40 39.51 -21.11
C ALA A 346 -0.08 40.97 -21.06
N ALA A 347 -0.64 41.41 -19.92
CA ALA A 347 -1.07 42.79 -19.74
C ALA A 347 0.11 43.77 -19.81
N THR A 348 1.22 43.45 -19.15
CA THR A 348 2.46 44.25 -19.17
C THR A 348 3.05 44.33 -20.59
N ALA A 349 3.02 43.22 -21.33
CA ALA A 349 3.47 43.17 -22.72
C ALA A 349 2.58 44.00 -23.66
N ALA A 350 1.26 44.00 -23.45
CA ALA A 350 0.33 44.76 -24.27
C ALA A 350 0.39 46.27 -23.98
N LEU A 351 0.50 46.66 -22.71
CA LEU A 351 0.44 48.06 -22.26
C LEU A 351 1.81 48.76 -22.22
N GLY A 352 2.90 48.00 -22.31
CA GLY A 352 4.27 48.53 -22.29
C GLY A 352 4.55 49.50 -23.43
N ARG A 353 5.00 50.72 -23.09
CA ARG A 353 5.35 51.78 -24.06
C ARG A 353 6.75 51.63 -24.66
N ASN A 354 7.67 50.92 -23.99
CA ASN A 354 9.02 50.66 -24.47
C ASN A 354 9.25 49.16 -24.73
N ASN A 355 10.27 48.83 -25.51
CA ASN A 355 10.56 47.43 -25.87
C ASN A 355 10.99 46.60 -24.65
N GLU A 356 11.61 47.22 -23.65
CA GLU A 356 12.07 46.55 -22.44
C GLU A 356 10.91 46.03 -21.59
N THR A 357 9.91 46.87 -21.29
CA THR A 357 8.69 46.45 -20.56
C THR A 357 7.94 45.36 -21.33
N ARG A 358 7.92 45.41 -22.67
CA ARG A 358 7.31 44.35 -23.49
C ARG A 358 8.03 43.02 -23.38
N LEU A 359 9.37 43.03 -23.39
CA LEU A 359 10.19 41.84 -23.21
C LEU A 359 10.05 41.25 -21.80
N VAL A 360 10.01 42.11 -20.76
CA VAL A 360 9.74 41.68 -19.38
C VAL A 360 8.36 41.02 -19.28
N GLY A 361 7.32 41.64 -19.85
CA GLY A 361 5.97 41.09 -19.87
C GLY A 361 5.89 39.73 -20.58
N LEU A 362 6.53 39.61 -21.75
CA LEU A 362 6.61 38.33 -22.48
C LEU A 362 7.37 37.26 -21.69
N GLY A 363 8.48 37.65 -21.04
CA GLY A 363 9.26 36.75 -20.19
C GLY A 363 8.45 36.20 -19.02
N LEU A 364 7.68 37.06 -18.33
CA LEU A 364 6.77 36.65 -17.25
C LEU A 364 5.65 35.73 -17.76
N ALA A 365 5.09 36.02 -18.93
CA ALA A 365 4.05 35.16 -19.52
C ALA A 365 4.60 33.77 -19.87
N LEU A 366 5.79 33.69 -20.47
CA LEU A 366 6.46 32.43 -20.80
C LEU A 366 6.84 31.64 -19.53
N LEU A 367 7.32 32.31 -18.48
CA LEU A 367 7.57 31.70 -17.19
C LEU A 367 6.28 31.13 -16.59
N GLY A 368 5.17 31.88 -16.66
CA GLY A 368 3.87 31.42 -16.21
C GLY A 368 3.36 30.19 -16.99
N VAL A 369 3.57 30.16 -18.32
CA VAL A 369 3.28 28.98 -19.15
C VAL A 369 4.13 27.78 -18.74
N ALA A 370 5.43 27.97 -18.51
CA ALA A 370 6.33 26.89 -18.07
C ALA A 370 5.92 26.32 -16.70
N LEU A 371 5.61 27.19 -15.74
CA LEU A 371 5.09 26.78 -14.42
C LEU A 371 3.75 26.04 -14.53
N LYS A 372 2.88 26.48 -15.44
CA LYS A 372 1.59 25.85 -15.68
C LYS A 372 1.75 24.48 -16.36
N ALA A 373 2.67 24.36 -17.33
CA ALA A 373 2.95 23.10 -18.03
C ALA A 373 3.47 22.00 -17.09
N THR A 374 4.16 22.35 -16.00
CA THR A 374 4.61 21.39 -14.98
C THR A 374 3.65 21.25 -13.79
N SER A 375 2.51 21.96 -13.81
CA SER A 375 1.54 21.96 -12.71
C SER A 375 0.56 20.78 -12.72
N GLY A 376 0.64 19.89 -13.72
CA GLY A 376 -0.21 18.71 -13.82
C GLY A 376 -0.15 17.87 -12.54
N ALA A 377 -1.31 17.48 -12.02
CA ALA A 377 -1.38 16.74 -10.78
C ALA A 377 -0.77 15.33 -10.92
N ASP A 378 -0.09 14.89 -9.87
CA ASP A 378 0.50 13.56 -9.83
C ASP A 378 -0.57 12.53 -9.48
N THR A 379 -1.01 11.73 -10.45
CA THR A 379 -2.04 10.70 -10.23
C THR A 379 -1.49 9.36 -9.79
N ARG A 380 -0.16 9.24 -9.58
CA ARG A 380 0.42 8.03 -8.99
C ARG A 380 -0.13 7.87 -7.58
N HIS A 381 -0.66 6.68 -7.31
CA HIS A 381 -1.19 6.24 -6.03
C HIS A 381 -1.02 4.72 -5.94
N ASN A 382 -1.23 4.14 -4.76
CA ASN A 382 -1.28 2.70 -4.61
C ASN A 382 -2.69 2.22 -4.95
N GLU A 383 -2.88 1.80 -6.20
CA GLU A 383 -4.17 1.32 -6.72
C GLU A 383 -4.67 0.00 -6.09
N LEU A 384 -3.84 -0.63 -5.24
CA LEU A 384 -4.14 -1.85 -4.51
C LEU A 384 -4.45 -1.62 -3.04
N LEU A 385 -4.45 -0.37 -2.53
CA LEU A 385 -4.87 -0.12 -1.14
C LEU A 385 -6.28 -0.66 -0.89
N PRO A 386 -6.59 -1.10 0.34
CA PRO A 386 -7.95 -1.50 0.67
C PRO A 386 -8.85 -0.25 0.75
N GLN A 387 -10.15 -0.47 0.69
CA GLN A 387 -11.09 0.60 1.02
C GLN A 387 -11.33 0.67 2.53
N ARG A 388 -11.47 -0.48 3.19
CA ARG A 388 -11.71 -0.59 4.63
C ARG A 388 -10.70 -1.52 5.28
N ALA A 389 -10.38 -1.23 6.53
CA ALA A 389 -9.71 -2.16 7.43
C ALA A 389 -10.53 -2.39 8.69
N TYR A 390 -10.46 -3.61 9.20
CA TYR A 390 -11.06 -4.04 10.46
C TYR A 390 -9.98 -4.66 11.33
N VAL A 391 -10.15 -4.57 12.64
CA VAL A 391 -9.37 -5.33 13.61
C VAL A 391 -10.32 -6.27 14.34
N ALA A 392 -10.14 -7.58 14.27
CA ALA A 392 -10.91 -8.53 15.06
C ALA A 392 -10.04 -9.09 16.19
N LEU A 393 -10.56 -9.05 17.41
CA LEU A 393 -9.87 -9.53 18.62
C LEU A 393 -10.63 -10.76 19.11
N LEU A 394 -10.02 -11.93 18.97
CA LEU A 394 -10.68 -13.22 19.19
C LEU A 394 -10.02 -13.99 20.33
N GLU A 395 -10.84 -14.65 21.13
CA GLU A 395 -10.43 -15.72 22.05
C GLU A 395 -10.57 -17.06 21.29
N HIS A 396 -9.55 -17.41 20.50
CA HIS A 396 -9.55 -18.62 19.67
C HIS A 396 -9.12 -19.83 20.48
N THR A 397 -10.05 -20.75 20.74
CA THR A 397 -9.82 -21.90 21.63
C THR A 397 -9.82 -23.25 20.93
N ASP A 398 -10.26 -23.32 19.68
CA ASP A 398 -10.40 -24.57 18.94
C ASP A 398 -9.74 -24.47 17.56
N ALA A 399 -8.60 -25.13 17.38
CA ALA A 399 -7.86 -25.12 16.13
C ALA A 399 -8.61 -25.80 14.97
N ALA A 400 -9.59 -26.67 15.28
CA ALA A 400 -10.40 -27.36 14.27
C ALA A 400 -11.59 -26.51 13.79
N ALA A 401 -11.96 -25.47 14.53
CA ALA A 401 -13.07 -24.60 14.16
C ALA A 401 -12.61 -23.57 13.11
N PRO A 402 -13.17 -23.57 11.89
CA PRO A 402 -12.84 -22.55 10.91
C PRO A 402 -13.36 -21.18 11.36
N ILE A 403 -12.67 -20.12 10.97
CA ILE A 403 -13.08 -18.74 11.23
C ILE A 403 -13.71 -18.17 9.96
N THR A 404 -15.00 -17.88 10.00
CA THR A 404 -15.71 -17.21 8.89
C THR A 404 -15.68 -15.71 9.07
N LEU A 405 -15.28 -14.99 8.03
CA LEU A 405 -15.22 -13.55 7.94
C LEU A 405 -16.21 -13.09 6.86
N ARG A 406 -17.07 -12.13 7.18
CA ARG A 406 -18.02 -11.57 6.20
C ARG A 406 -18.31 -10.11 6.49
N VAL A 407 -18.28 -9.24 5.49
CA VAL A 407 -18.80 -7.87 5.65
C VAL A 407 -20.34 -7.93 5.64
N GLU A 408 -20.98 -7.37 6.66
CA GLU A 408 -22.43 -7.42 6.76
C GLU A 408 -23.11 -6.74 5.56
N GLY A 409 -24.16 -7.34 5.02
CA GLY A 409 -24.85 -6.81 3.83
C GLY A 409 -24.12 -7.03 2.50
N ASP A 410 -22.87 -7.54 2.51
CA ASP A 410 -22.12 -7.87 1.31
C ASP A 410 -21.73 -9.36 1.29
N ALA A 411 -22.47 -10.15 0.49
CA ALA A 411 -22.22 -11.58 0.36
C ALA A 411 -20.98 -11.92 -0.49
N VAL A 412 -20.42 -10.95 -1.22
CA VAL A 412 -19.20 -11.14 -2.01
C VAL A 412 -17.97 -11.08 -1.11
N LEU A 413 -17.96 -10.14 -0.16
CA LEU A 413 -16.86 -9.95 0.79
C LEU A 413 -16.92 -10.98 1.93
N GLN A 414 -16.64 -12.25 1.60
CA GLN A 414 -16.63 -13.38 2.54
C GLN A 414 -15.37 -14.25 2.36
N LEU A 415 -14.85 -14.77 3.49
CA LEU A 415 -13.75 -15.73 3.51
C LEU A 415 -13.88 -16.67 4.71
N VAL A 416 -13.59 -17.95 4.53
CA VAL A 416 -13.49 -18.95 5.60
C VAL A 416 -12.02 -19.33 5.76
N LEU A 417 -11.45 -18.99 6.91
CA LEU A 417 -10.09 -19.33 7.29
C LEU A 417 -10.06 -20.73 7.89
N ALA A 418 -9.36 -21.64 7.23
CA ALA A 418 -9.10 -22.98 7.72
C ALA A 418 -7.78 -23.03 8.51
N ASP A 419 -7.66 -24.03 9.41
CA ASP A 419 -6.46 -24.37 10.16
C ASP A 419 -5.78 -23.17 10.87
N VAL A 420 -6.59 -22.28 11.43
CA VAL A 420 -6.08 -21.18 12.27
C VAL A 420 -5.59 -21.82 13.58
N PRO A 421 -4.28 -21.78 13.88
CA PRO A 421 -3.75 -22.48 15.04
C PRO A 421 -4.19 -21.75 16.31
N VAL A 422 -4.39 -22.50 17.40
CA VAL A 422 -4.53 -21.89 18.73
C VAL A 422 -3.12 -21.55 19.21
N PRO A 423 -2.81 -20.28 19.50
CA PRO A 423 -1.49 -19.91 19.96
C PRO A 423 -1.25 -20.49 21.37
N PRO A 424 0.02 -20.74 21.76
CA PRO A 424 0.35 -21.18 23.11
C PRO A 424 -0.19 -20.22 24.19
N PRO A 425 -0.46 -20.69 25.42
CA PRO A 425 -0.90 -19.82 26.51
C PRO A 425 0.05 -18.64 26.74
N GLY A 426 -0.52 -17.43 26.84
CA GLY A 426 0.25 -16.19 27.02
C GLY A 426 0.87 -15.63 25.73
N VAL A 427 0.73 -16.33 24.60
CA VAL A 427 1.15 -15.84 23.29
C VAL A 427 -0.07 -15.33 22.54
N THR A 428 0.05 -14.11 22.02
CA THR A 428 -0.91 -13.60 21.03
C THR A 428 -0.32 -13.75 19.64
N GLN A 429 -1.15 -14.13 18.68
CA GLN A 429 -0.78 -14.14 17.27
C GLN A 429 -1.55 -13.08 16.48
N LEU A 430 -0.96 -12.61 15.38
CA LEU A 430 -1.65 -11.77 14.41
C LEU A 430 -1.75 -12.50 13.06
N ARG A 431 -2.89 -12.33 12.37
CA ARG A 431 -3.07 -12.71 10.97
C ARG A 431 -3.55 -11.51 10.16
N TYR A 432 -2.89 -11.29 9.04
CA TYR A 432 -3.35 -10.36 8.02
C TYR A 432 -4.21 -11.11 7.00
N VAL A 433 -5.36 -10.55 6.67
CA VAL A 433 -6.35 -11.17 5.80
C VAL A 433 -6.88 -10.12 4.84
N ARG A 434 -6.97 -10.47 3.56
CA ARG A 434 -7.60 -9.61 2.55
C ARG A 434 -8.75 -10.33 1.89
N LEU A 435 -9.96 -9.81 2.05
CA LEU A 435 -11.15 -10.42 1.46
C LEU A 435 -11.11 -10.25 -0.08
N PRO A 436 -11.39 -11.31 -0.86
CA PRO A 436 -11.65 -11.15 -2.29
C PRO A 436 -12.94 -10.35 -2.49
N ASP A 437 -13.03 -9.61 -3.59
CA ASP A 437 -14.17 -8.75 -3.91
C ASP A 437 -14.82 -9.13 -5.28
N GLU A 438 -14.53 -10.33 -5.76
CA GLU A 438 -15.09 -10.91 -6.99
C GLU A 438 -15.90 -12.19 -6.70
N GLY A 439 -17.20 -12.02 -6.46
CA GLY A 439 -18.18 -13.10 -6.32
C GLY A 439 -17.91 -14.08 -5.17
N PRO A 440 -18.83 -15.04 -4.95
CA PRO A 440 -18.55 -16.17 -4.09
C PRO A 440 -17.55 -17.08 -4.78
N LEU A 441 -16.29 -17.02 -4.36
CA LEU A 441 -15.24 -17.92 -4.82
C LEU A 441 -15.32 -19.22 -4.03
N ALA A 442 -15.37 -20.37 -4.72
CA ALA A 442 -15.53 -21.67 -4.07
C ALA A 442 -14.46 -21.94 -2.99
N TRP A 443 -13.21 -21.56 -3.26
CA TRP A 443 -12.11 -21.65 -2.29
C TRP A 443 -12.32 -20.73 -1.08
N ALA A 444 -12.90 -19.55 -1.28
CA ALA A 444 -13.09 -18.56 -0.21
C ALA A 444 -14.15 -19.02 0.78
N THR A 445 -15.10 -19.86 0.39
CA THR A 445 -16.16 -20.38 1.27
C THR A 445 -15.95 -21.83 1.70
N SER A 446 -14.88 -22.49 1.24
CA SER A 446 -14.67 -23.93 1.44
C SER A 446 -14.45 -24.30 2.90
N GLY A 447 -13.50 -23.62 3.58
CA GLY A 447 -13.08 -23.97 4.94
C GLY A 447 -12.42 -25.35 5.07
N ARG A 448 -12.15 -26.06 3.97
CA ARG A 448 -11.51 -27.38 3.95
C ARG A 448 -10.11 -27.29 3.37
N VAL A 449 -9.15 -27.97 3.98
CA VAL A 449 -7.79 -28.10 3.43
C VAL A 449 -7.70 -29.37 2.58
N HIS A 450 -7.36 -29.20 1.31
CA HIS A 450 -7.30 -30.28 0.31
C HIS A 450 -5.91 -30.89 0.12
N TYR A 451 -4.85 -30.19 0.55
CA TYR A 451 -3.47 -30.58 0.32
C TYR A 451 -2.71 -30.65 1.64
N GLY A 452 -1.81 -31.64 1.74
CA GLY A 452 -0.80 -31.61 2.79
C GLY A 452 0.12 -30.40 2.61
N ASN A 453 0.47 -29.78 3.72
CA ASN A 453 1.31 -28.58 3.76
C ASN A 453 2.04 -28.49 5.11
N ASP A 454 2.99 -27.56 5.22
CA ASP A 454 3.87 -27.51 6.41
C ASP A 454 3.12 -27.12 7.69
N ALA A 455 1.92 -26.51 7.58
CA ALA A 455 1.11 -26.10 8.73
C ALA A 455 0.16 -27.21 9.21
N SER A 456 -0.51 -27.90 8.29
CA SER A 456 -1.53 -28.92 8.63
C SER A 456 -1.00 -30.36 8.57
N GLY A 457 0.22 -30.57 8.08
CA GLY A 457 0.85 -31.89 7.97
C GLY A 457 0.45 -32.66 6.70
N ALA A 458 0.60 -33.98 6.75
CA ALA A 458 0.29 -34.87 5.63
C ALA A 458 -1.22 -34.88 5.32
N PRO A 459 -1.64 -35.08 4.05
CA PRO A 459 -3.04 -35.33 3.76
C PRO A 459 -3.47 -36.66 4.41
N PRO A 460 -4.72 -36.79 4.87
CA PRO A 460 -5.19 -37.96 5.62
C PRO A 460 -5.37 -39.26 4.80
N ASP A 461 -4.95 -39.31 3.53
CA ASP A 461 -5.27 -40.40 2.59
C ASP A 461 -4.06 -41.02 1.87
N ALA A 462 -4.32 -42.00 0.98
CA ALA A 462 -3.32 -42.72 0.18
C ALA A 462 -2.54 -41.84 -0.83
N SER A 463 -2.90 -40.56 -0.94
CA SER A 463 -2.29 -39.58 -1.84
C SER A 463 -1.12 -38.82 -1.20
N ASN A 464 -0.59 -39.34 -0.08
CA ASN A 464 0.57 -38.82 0.65
C ASN A 464 1.87 -39.04 -0.13
N TYR A 465 2.03 -38.30 -1.23
CA TYR A 465 3.25 -38.19 -2.03
C TYR A 465 3.30 -36.81 -2.71
N PRO A 466 4.49 -36.36 -3.17
CA PRO A 466 4.69 -34.99 -3.64
C PRO A 466 3.76 -34.56 -4.77
N VAL A 467 3.32 -33.30 -4.72
CA VAL A 467 2.54 -32.67 -5.80
C VAL A 467 3.23 -32.76 -7.16
N ILE A 468 4.56 -32.66 -7.23
CA ILE A 468 5.31 -32.78 -8.51
C ILE A 468 5.19 -34.15 -9.19
N LEU A 469 4.66 -35.15 -8.51
CA LEU A 469 4.39 -36.49 -9.03
C LEU A 469 2.88 -36.74 -9.25
N GLY A 470 2.04 -35.70 -9.10
CA GLY A 470 0.59 -35.79 -9.22
C GLY A 470 -0.15 -36.03 -7.89
N GLY A 471 0.57 -35.99 -6.75
CA GLY A 471 0.00 -36.23 -5.43
C GLY A 471 -0.66 -35.01 -4.81
N LEU A 472 -1.06 -35.13 -3.54
CA LEU A 472 -1.74 -34.07 -2.79
C LEU A 472 -0.87 -33.46 -1.68
N ASP A 473 0.43 -33.72 -1.67
CA ASP A 473 1.33 -33.19 -0.65
C ASP A 473 2.26 -32.08 -1.19
N ALA A 474 2.04 -30.86 -0.69
CA ALA A 474 2.80 -29.66 -1.01
C ALA A 474 3.76 -29.25 0.13
N ARG A 475 4.05 -30.15 1.09
CA ARG A 475 5.06 -29.90 2.13
C ARG A 475 6.45 -29.69 1.56
N THR A 476 7.22 -28.85 2.25
CA THR A 476 8.62 -28.60 1.96
C THR A 476 9.43 -29.89 2.14
N PRO A 477 10.26 -30.31 1.15
CA PRO A 477 11.05 -31.54 1.26
C PRO A 477 11.97 -31.54 2.48
N SER A 478 11.78 -32.53 3.35
CA SER A 478 12.58 -32.81 4.55
C SER A 478 12.69 -34.31 4.79
N GLU A 479 13.59 -34.74 5.67
CA GLU A 479 13.71 -36.16 6.05
C GLU A 479 12.41 -36.71 6.63
N GLU A 480 11.69 -35.90 7.41
CA GLU A 480 10.40 -36.28 7.98
C GLU A 480 9.33 -36.47 6.91
N VAL A 481 9.26 -35.55 5.94
CA VAL A 481 8.31 -35.60 4.82
C VAL A 481 8.62 -36.79 3.91
N LEU A 482 9.89 -37.03 3.59
CA LEU A 482 10.28 -38.22 2.83
C LEU A 482 9.95 -39.51 3.58
N SER A 483 10.25 -39.57 4.89
CA SER A 483 9.89 -40.72 5.72
C SER A 483 8.37 -40.95 5.76
N SER A 484 7.57 -39.89 5.73
CA SER A 484 6.11 -39.96 5.61
C SER A 484 5.67 -40.62 4.29
N TYR A 485 6.30 -40.26 3.17
CA TYR A 485 6.05 -40.90 1.88
C TYR A 485 6.42 -42.39 1.90
N GLN A 486 7.59 -42.71 2.45
CA GLN A 486 8.09 -44.09 2.54
C GLN A 486 7.21 -44.97 3.42
N ARG A 487 6.72 -44.46 4.56
CA ARG A 487 5.73 -45.17 5.38
C ARG A 487 4.41 -45.42 4.64
N SER A 488 4.08 -44.57 3.67
CA SER A 488 2.89 -44.72 2.82
C SER A 488 3.14 -45.62 1.60
N GLY A 489 4.32 -46.25 1.50
CA GLY A 489 4.70 -47.14 0.41
C GLY A 489 5.34 -46.44 -0.80
N HIS A 490 5.52 -45.12 -0.74
CA HIS A 490 5.99 -44.29 -1.86
C HIS A 490 7.47 -43.96 -1.72
N LEU A 491 8.20 -43.87 -2.85
CA LEU A 491 9.59 -43.38 -2.89
C LEU A 491 10.60 -44.13 -1.98
N LEU A 492 10.38 -45.43 -1.73
CA LEU A 492 11.18 -46.28 -0.82
C LEU A 492 12.69 -46.30 -1.10
N GLY A 493 13.10 -46.01 -2.34
CA GLY A 493 14.51 -46.01 -2.75
C GLY A 493 15.16 -44.63 -2.89
N LEU A 494 14.43 -43.54 -2.60
CA LEU A 494 14.96 -42.19 -2.73
C LEU A 494 15.51 -41.69 -1.40
N SER A 495 16.62 -40.96 -1.46
CA SER A 495 17.11 -40.10 -0.38
C SER A 495 16.45 -38.71 -0.43
N LEU A 496 16.64 -37.90 0.61
CA LEU A 496 16.17 -36.51 0.61
C LEU A 496 16.77 -35.72 -0.57
N ASN A 497 18.06 -35.91 -0.87
CA ASN A 497 18.71 -35.23 -1.99
C ASN A 497 18.08 -35.63 -3.33
N ASP A 498 17.76 -36.92 -3.52
CA ASP A 498 17.07 -37.37 -4.75
C ASP A 498 15.69 -36.70 -4.89
N LEU A 499 14.93 -36.57 -3.79
CA LEU A 499 13.66 -35.87 -3.80
C LEU A 499 13.81 -34.39 -4.17
N ILE A 500 14.81 -33.70 -3.62
CA ILE A 500 15.10 -32.29 -3.95
C ILE A 500 15.53 -32.16 -5.41
N ASP A 501 16.34 -33.09 -5.90
CA ASP A 501 16.78 -33.08 -7.30
C ASP A 501 15.62 -33.36 -8.26
N LEU A 502 14.58 -34.11 -7.85
CA LEU A 502 13.32 -34.20 -8.60
C LEU A 502 12.61 -32.85 -8.69
N TYR A 503 12.47 -32.10 -7.59
CA TYR A 503 11.90 -30.74 -7.63
C TYR A 503 12.69 -29.81 -8.56
N ARG A 504 14.03 -29.85 -8.49
CA ARG A 504 14.91 -29.06 -9.37
C ARG A 504 14.81 -29.48 -10.83
N ALA A 505 14.69 -30.78 -11.11
CA ALA A 505 14.48 -31.30 -12.46
C ALA A 505 13.13 -30.84 -13.05
N GLU A 506 12.13 -30.64 -12.21
CA GLU A 506 10.86 -30.01 -12.57
C GLU A 506 10.95 -28.47 -12.68
N GLY A 507 12.11 -27.87 -12.36
CA GLY A 507 12.28 -26.43 -12.34
C GLY A 507 11.51 -25.74 -11.22
N VAL A 508 11.12 -26.48 -10.17
CA VAL A 508 10.46 -25.96 -8.97
C VAL A 508 11.52 -25.53 -7.95
N LEU A 509 11.36 -24.32 -7.44
CA LEU A 509 12.17 -23.67 -6.42
C LEU A 509 11.50 -23.83 -5.06
N ILE A 510 12.28 -24.01 -4.00
CA ILE A 510 11.80 -24.24 -2.64
C ILE A 510 12.13 -23.01 -1.80
N ALA A 511 11.10 -22.36 -1.24
CA ALA A 511 11.29 -21.20 -0.37
C ALA A 511 12.15 -21.56 0.86
N GLY A 512 13.00 -20.62 1.31
CA GLY A 512 13.97 -20.84 2.38
C GLY A 512 15.19 -21.69 2.00
N ARG A 513 15.19 -22.32 0.82
CA ARG A 513 16.33 -23.11 0.30
C ARG A 513 16.95 -22.50 -0.95
N ASP A 514 16.12 -22.11 -1.89
CA ASP A 514 16.54 -21.46 -3.13
C ASP A 514 16.46 -19.94 -2.99
N ALA A 515 17.39 -19.23 -3.65
CA ALA A 515 17.48 -17.78 -3.57
C ALA A 515 16.52 -17.09 -4.54
N GLY A 516 16.06 -15.90 -4.16
CA GLY A 516 15.23 -15.02 -5.00
C GLY A 516 13.87 -14.76 -4.38
N PRO A 517 13.10 -13.81 -4.94
CA PRO A 517 11.77 -13.50 -4.45
C PRO A 517 10.81 -14.65 -4.73
N VAL A 518 10.08 -15.09 -3.70
CA VAL A 518 9.01 -16.08 -3.85
C VAL A 518 7.95 -15.55 -4.81
N GLY A 519 7.62 -16.37 -5.82
CA GLY A 519 6.65 -16.06 -6.87
C GLY A 519 5.38 -16.90 -6.75
N VAL A 520 4.79 -17.23 -7.91
CA VAL A 520 3.56 -18.04 -7.98
C VAL A 520 3.84 -19.47 -7.51
N HIS A 521 2.92 -20.00 -6.69
CA HIS A 521 3.00 -21.35 -6.13
C HIS A 521 2.81 -22.43 -7.22
N VAL A 522 3.44 -23.60 -7.03
CA VAL A 522 3.40 -24.73 -7.99
C VAL A 522 1.98 -25.25 -8.24
N LEU A 523 1.10 -25.22 -7.23
CA LEU A 523 -0.31 -25.60 -7.36
C LEU A 523 -1.08 -24.73 -8.36
N GLU A 524 -0.61 -23.52 -8.62
CA GLU A 524 -1.25 -22.57 -9.52
C GLU A 524 -0.48 -22.37 -10.82
N GLY A 525 0.30 -23.40 -11.19
CA GLY A 525 1.13 -23.39 -12.39
C GLY A 525 2.41 -22.55 -12.27
N GLY A 526 2.74 -22.09 -11.06
CA GLY A 526 3.96 -21.39 -10.77
C GLY A 526 5.18 -22.30 -10.64
N ARG A 527 6.25 -21.76 -10.06
CA ARG A 527 7.53 -22.45 -9.88
C ARG A 527 7.99 -22.53 -8.45
N TRP A 528 7.26 -21.96 -7.50
CA TRP A 528 7.68 -21.94 -6.11
C TRP A 528 6.88 -22.93 -5.27
N LEU A 529 7.57 -23.63 -4.38
CA LEU A 529 6.97 -24.43 -3.32
C LEU A 529 7.18 -23.70 -1.99
N TYR A 530 6.07 -23.39 -1.34
CA TYR A 530 6.03 -22.75 -0.01
C TYR A 530 4.69 -23.01 0.64
N THR A 531 4.65 -22.88 1.97
CA THR A 531 3.41 -22.91 2.74
C THR A 531 3.10 -21.51 3.26
N PRO A 532 2.04 -20.82 2.78
CA PRO A 532 1.52 -19.64 3.44
C PRO A 532 1.27 -19.87 4.92
N LEU A 533 1.39 -18.81 5.73
CA LEU A 533 0.94 -18.86 7.11
C LEU A 533 -0.55 -19.23 7.17
N SER A 534 -0.90 -20.26 7.95
CA SER A 534 -2.29 -20.70 8.06
C SER A 534 -3.19 -19.64 8.68
N GLY A 535 -4.47 -19.62 8.31
CA GLY A 535 -5.38 -18.53 8.67
C GLY A 535 -5.18 -17.22 7.90
N THR A 536 -4.53 -17.26 6.74
CA THR A 536 -4.42 -16.14 5.80
C THR A 536 -5.22 -16.40 4.52
N THR A 537 -5.40 -15.38 3.68
CA THR A 537 -6.11 -15.54 2.41
C THR A 537 -5.35 -16.40 1.41
N GLY A 538 -4.02 -16.22 1.31
CA GLY A 538 -3.17 -17.08 0.48
C GLY A 538 -3.28 -18.56 0.85
N PHE A 539 -3.28 -18.89 2.15
CA PHE A 539 -3.48 -20.26 2.63
C PHE A 539 -4.84 -20.83 2.20
N ALA A 540 -5.93 -20.10 2.48
CA ALA A 540 -7.29 -20.53 2.13
C ALA A 540 -7.46 -20.70 0.62
N ARG A 541 -6.82 -19.85 -0.19
CA ARG A 541 -6.86 -19.94 -1.66
C ARG A 541 -6.05 -21.10 -2.20
N LEU A 542 -4.84 -21.30 -1.70
CA LEU A 542 -3.93 -22.33 -2.20
C LEU A 542 -4.38 -23.72 -1.80
N TYR A 543 -4.87 -23.92 -0.59
CA TYR A 543 -5.24 -25.25 -0.10
C TYR A 543 -6.74 -25.46 0.06
N GLY A 544 -7.56 -24.41 -0.05
CA GLY A 544 -9.01 -24.47 0.10
C GLY A 544 -9.79 -24.97 -1.11
N GLN A 545 -9.10 -25.31 -2.20
CA GLN A 545 -9.71 -25.83 -3.43
C GLN A 545 -8.86 -26.94 -4.05
N PRO A 546 -9.47 -27.86 -4.80
CA PRO A 546 -8.73 -28.79 -5.64
C PRO A 546 -8.09 -28.04 -6.82
N HIS A 547 -6.86 -28.42 -7.16
CA HIS A 547 -6.13 -27.99 -8.35
C HIS A 547 -6.02 -29.14 -9.35
N PRO A 548 -5.85 -28.86 -10.65
CA PRO A 548 -5.51 -29.89 -11.63
C PRO A 548 -4.28 -30.69 -11.18
N PRO A 549 -4.28 -32.03 -11.31
CA PRO A 549 -3.10 -32.83 -10.98
C PRO A 549 -1.88 -32.35 -11.78
N TYR A 550 -0.75 -32.19 -11.10
CA TYR A 550 0.49 -31.79 -11.74
C TYR A 550 0.95 -32.88 -12.72
N ALA A 551 1.30 -32.48 -13.94
CA ALA A 551 1.83 -33.37 -14.97
C ALA A 551 3.37 -33.31 -14.97
N PRO A 552 4.08 -34.40 -14.58
CA PRO A 552 5.54 -34.39 -14.50
C PRO A 552 6.22 -34.07 -15.85
N ARG A 553 7.10 -33.07 -15.87
CA ARG A 553 7.74 -32.52 -17.09
C ARG A 553 9.09 -33.15 -17.39
N SER A 554 9.85 -33.54 -16.39
CA SER A 554 11.14 -34.21 -16.51
C SER A 554 11.00 -35.72 -16.66
N GLN A 555 12.00 -36.36 -17.25
CA GLN A 555 12.04 -37.82 -17.35
C GLN A 555 12.15 -38.47 -15.96
N ALA A 556 12.91 -37.87 -15.05
CA ALA A 556 13.10 -38.38 -13.70
C ALA A 556 11.79 -38.38 -12.90
N ALA A 557 11.04 -37.26 -12.92
CA ALA A 557 9.75 -37.19 -12.24
C ALA A 557 8.69 -38.11 -12.86
N ARG A 558 8.67 -38.27 -14.20
CA ARG A 558 7.80 -39.27 -14.86
C ARG A 558 8.11 -40.69 -14.42
N ALA A 559 9.40 -41.05 -14.33
CA ALA A 559 9.81 -42.38 -13.87
C ALA A 559 9.42 -42.62 -12.41
N ALA A 560 9.61 -41.61 -11.53
CA ALA A 560 9.19 -41.68 -10.14
C ALA A 560 7.66 -41.79 -10.00
N ALA A 561 6.89 -40.98 -10.73
CA ALA A 561 5.43 -41.02 -10.73
C ALA A 561 4.88 -42.37 -11.24
N ALA A 562 5.54 -43.00 -12.21
CA ALA A 562 5.17 -44.35 -12.66
C ALA A 562 5.43 -45.44 -11.61
N GLY A 563 6.33 -45.19 -10.65
CA GLY A 563 6.58 -46.08 -9.52
C GLY A 563 5.57 -45.94 -8.39
N VAL A 564 5.02 -44.74 -8.19
CA VAL A 564 4.00 -44.42 -7.17
C VAL A 564 2.61 -44.96 -7.54
N ASN A 565 2.31 -45.07 -8.84
CA ASN A 565 1.02 -45.56 -9.34
C ASN A 565 0.92 -47.10 -9.48
N ARG A 566 1.92 -47.85 -9.01
CA ARG A 566 1.91 -49.31 -8.99
C ARG A 566 1.56 -49.82 -7.61
#